data_AF-Q9VLR9-F1
#
_entry.id   AF-Q9VLR9-F1
#
_cell.length_a   1.000
_cell.length_b   1.000
_cell.length_c   1.000
_cell.angle_alpha   90.00
_cell.angle_beta   90.00
_cell.angle_gamma   90.00
#
_symmetry.space_group_name_H-M   'P 1'
#
loop_
_entity.id
_entity.type
_entity.pdbx_description
1 polymer ?
#
loop_
_entity_poly.entity_id
_entity_poly.type
_entity_poly.pdbx_seq_one_letter_code
_entity_poly.pdbx_strand_id
1 'polypeptide(L)'
;MRFLYACFVIVLCALIFCEYVADFVVLQKCKWPEIKRKKYVDDPLRAMILADPHLLGPHRGHWLDKLYREWHMTRAFQAASRLFQPDVVFVLGDLFDEGDMVSDKQFQEYVWRYLKMFHLPPGIPLISVAGNHDVGFHYKMHPFFMSRFESYLNNSSVNLYTIKQIHFVVINSMAMEGDGCMFCTQAEDQLKNISRTLYCMKYPLEAECARTRRHPYSQPILLQHFPTYRISDTMCEEHDAPYIEAFRERFHVLSKDATDMLGELLKPRLAFAGHSHHFCHSVNRLGIDEYTVASFSWRNKVNPSFMLATITPDDYVVSKCKMLPQQFVFNSYLSAGILCLIVIGFQLRKCIQSRRQSSAVDHRKVNYLD
;
A
#
# COMPACT_ATOMS: atom_id res chain seq x y z
N MET A 1 31.72 24.58 22.68
CA MET A 1 31.89 23.21 22.16
C MET A 1 30.92 22.20 22.76
N ARG A 2 30.83 22.03 24.10
CA ARG A 2 29.92 21.00 24.70
C ARG A 2 28.46 21.08 24.22
N PHE A 3 27.90 22.28 24.06
CA PHE A 3 26.53 22.45 23.56
C PHE A 3 26.37 22.04 22.09
N LEU A 4 27.37 22.27 21.23
CA LEU A 4 27.33 21.83 19.82
C LEU A 4 27.30 20.31 19.74
N TYR A 5 28.08 19.64 20.58
CA TYR A 5 28.06 18.18 20.69
C TYR A 5 26.70 17.68 21.17
N ALA A 6 26.11 18.29 22.20
CA ALA A 6 24.77 17.94 22.67
C ALA A 6 23.71 18.11 21.57
N CYS A 7 23.71 19.23 20.84
CA CYS A 7 22.81 19.45 19.71
C CYS A 7 23.02 18.42 18.60
N PHE A 8 24.28 18.09 18.28
CA PHE A 8 24.61 17.06 17.31
C PHE A 8 24.03 15.70 17.72
N VAL A 9 24.19 15.29 18.97
CA VAL A 9 23.62 14.04 19.49
C VAL A 9 22.09 14.04 19.41
N ILE A 10 21.44 15.15 19.79
CA ILE A 10 19.96 15.28 19.71
C ILE A 10 19.48 15.10 18.27
N VAL A 11 20.10 15.81 17.31
CA VAL A 11 19.73 15.72 15.89
C VAL A 11 20.01 14.31 15.34
N LEU A 12 21.16 13.72 15.70
CA LEU A 12 21.50 12.36 15.27
C LEU A 12 20.51 11.33 15.81
N CYS A 13 20.12 11.42 17.09
CA CYS A 13 19.10 10.55 17.67
C CYS A 13 17.74 10.70 16.98
N ALA A 14 17.32 11.93 16.70
CA ALA A 14 16.07 12.19 15.98
C ALA A 14 16.10 11.60 14.56
N LEU A 15 17.23 11.76 13.84
CA LEU A 15 17.42 11.21 12.50
C LEU A 15 17.37 9.68 12.52
N ILE A 16 18.14 9.03 13.39
CA ILE A 16 18.14 7.56 13.52
C ILE A 16 16.74 7.06 13.86
N PHE A 17 16.06 7.72 14.81
CA PHE A 17 14.74 7.32 15.23
C PHE A 17 13.72 7.46 14.09
N CYS A 18 13.58 8.65 13.50
CA CYS A 18 12.59 8.94 12.47
C CYS A 18 12.81 8.14 11.18
N GLU A 19 14.06 7.98 10.73
CA GLU A 19 14.36 7.41 9.42
C GLU A 19 14.60 5.90 9.43
N TYR A 20 14.78 5.29 10.61
CA TYR A 20 15.12 3.86 10.69
C TYR A 20 14.39 3.06 11.77
N VAL A 21 13.88 3.68 12.84
CA VAL A 21 13.32 2.97 14.00
C VAL A 21 11.81 3.16 14.13
N ALA A 22 11.30 4.35 13.82
CA ALA A 22 9.92 4.74 14.10
C ALA A 22 8.89 3.84 13.41
N ASP A 23 9.14 3.41 12.17
CA ASP A 23 8.28 2.45 11.47
C ASP A 23 8.14 1.14 12.24
N PHE A 24 9.26 0.57 12.74
CA PHE A 24 9.20 -0.65 13.54
C PHE A 24 8.38 -0.47 14.81
N VAL A 25 8.54 0.67 15.49
CA VAL A 25 7.80 0.98 16.72
C VAL A 25 6.30 1.10 16.47
N VAL A 26 5.90 1.79 15.39
CA VAL A 26 4.48 1.96 15.06
C VAL A 26 3.86 0.63 14.61
N LEU A 27 4.55 -0.11 13.74
CA LEU A 27 4.03 -1.33 13.14
C LEU A 27 3.97 -2.50 14.14
N GLN A 28 4.79 -2.51 15.20
CA GLN A 28 4.70 -3.52 16.27
C GLN A 28 3.32 -3.62 16.95
N LYS A 29 2.51 -2.55 16.84
CA LYS A 29 1.13 -2.51 17.36
C LYS A 29 0.15 -3.34 16.53
N CYS A 30 0.45 -3.60 15.26
CA CYS A 30 -0.35 -4.46 14.41
C CYS A 30 -0.01 -5.93 14.64
N LYS A 31 -0.99 -6.81 14.42
CA LYS A 31 -0.85 -8.27 14.51
C LYS A 31 -1.60 -8.91 13.36
N TRP A 32 -1.18 -10.11 12.98
CA TRP A 32 -2.01 -10.96 12.13
C TRP A 32 -3.34 -11.23 12.85
N PRO A 33 -4.49 -11.00 12.21
CA PRO A 33 -5.77 -11.31 12.82
C PRO A 33 -5.94 -12.83 12.90
N GLU A 34 -6.47 -13.33 14.02
CA GLU A 34 -6.61 -14.78 14.25
C GLU A 34 -8.01 -15.28 13.87
N ILE A 35 -8.06 -16.37 13.10
CA ILE A 35 -9.29 -17.11 12.82
C ILE A 35 -9.66 -17.94 14.05
N LYS A 36 -10.78 -17.61 14.69
CA LYS A 36 -11.23 -18.30 15.92
C LYS A 36 -11.62 -19.77 15.67
N ARG A 37 -12.10 -20.10 14.47
CA ARG A 37 -12.55 -21.44 14.09
C ARG A 37 -11.44 -22.17 13.31
N LYS A 38 -10.54 -22.86 14.00
CA LYS A 38 -9.51 -23.73 13.38
C LYS A 38 -10.08 -25.05 12.87
N LYS A 39 -11.20 -25.05 12.13
CA LYS A 39 -11.86 -26.32 11.76
C LYS A 39 -11.09 -27.12 10.70
N TYR A 40 -10.34 -26.49 9.79
CA TYR A 40 -9.89 -27.18 8.57
C TYR A 40 -8.42 -27.02 8.16
N VAL A 41 -7.66 -26.03 8.65
CA VAL A 41 -6.26 -25.82 8.24
C VAL A 41 -5.38 -25.31 9.39
N ASP A 42 -4.26 -25.99 9.64
CA ASP A 42 -3.27 -25.60 10.67
C ASP A 42 -2.37 -24.44 10.23
N ASP A 43 -2.17 -24.25 8.93
CA ASP A 43 -1.32 -23.22 8.33
C ASP A 43 -2.13 -22.25 7.46
N PRO A 44 -2.71 -21.18 8.05
CA PRO A 44 -3.42 -20.16 7.27
C PRO A 44 -2.46 -19.34 6.41
N LEU A 45 -2.95 -18.86 5.28
CA LEU A 45 -2.23 -17.91 4.44
C LEU A 45 -2.24 -16.52 5.06
N ARG A 46 -1.07 -15.93 5.22
CA ARG A 46 -0.86 -14.56 5.70
C ARG A 46 -0.55 -13.64 4.53
N ALA A 47 -1.55 -12.93 4.05
CA ALA A 47 -1.43 -11.99 2.93
C ALA A 47 -1.29 -10.55 3.43
N MET A 48 -0.27 -9.85 2.95
CA MET A 48 -0.15 -8.40 3.13
C MET A 48 -0.63 -7.70 1.86
N ILE A 49 -1.52 -6.73 1.99
CA ILE A 49 -2.20 -6.11 0.85
C ILE A 49 -2.01 -4.60 0.92
N LEU A 50 -1.38 -4.04 -0.10
CA LEU A 50 -1.07 -2.63 -0.27
C LEU A 50 -1.82 -2.08 -1.48
N ALA A 51 -1.96 -0.76 -1.58
CA ALA A 51 -2.49 -0.11 -2.77
C ALA A 51 -1.86 1.27 -2.96
N ASP A 52 -1.90 1.77 -4.20
CA ASP A 52 -1.62 3.17 -4.54
C ASP A 52 -0.28 3.68 -3.97
N PRO A 53 0.86 2.98 -4.16
CA PRO A 53 2.16 3.48 -3.71
C PRO A 53 2.60 4.74 -4.49
N HIS A 54 2.15 4.93 -5.73
CA HIS A 54 2.34 6.18 -6.50
C HIS A 54 3.82 6.60 -6.53
N LEU A 55 4.66 5.76 -7.15
CA LEU A 55 6.08 6.11 -7.35
C LEU A 55 6.19 7.33 -8.26
N LEU A 56 6.98 8.32 -7.83
CA LEU A 56 7.02 9.61 -8.52
C LEU A 56 7.79 9.54 -9.83
N GLY A 57 7.21 10.18 -10.84
CA GLY A 57 7.76 10.22 -12.17
C GLY A 57 8.79 11.30 -12.42
N PRO A 58 9.42 11.24 -13.61
CA PRO A 58 10.41 12.22 -14.03
C PRO A 58 9.80 13.58 -14.41
N HIS A 59 8.48 13.69 -14.63
CA HIS A 59 7.89 14.90 -15.22
C HIS A 59 7.20 15.84 -14.23
N ARG A 60 6.37 15.32 -13.32
CA ARG A 60 5.52 16.13 -12.42
C ARG A 60 6.02 16.16 -10.98
N GLY A 61 7.12 15.47 -10.66
CA GLY A 61 7.68 15.38 -9.31
C GLY A 61 8.93 16.21 -9.10
N HIS A 62 8.99 16.99 -8.02
CA HIS A 62 10.26 17.58 -7.56
C HIS A 62 11.15 16.47 -6.97
N TRP A 63 12.45 16.50 -7.29
CA TRP A 63 13.38 15.41 -6.92
C TRP A 63 13.50 15.19 -5.40
N LEU A 64 13.41 16.24 -4.59
CA LEU A 64 13.39 16.12 -3.11
C LEU A 64 12.13 15.46 -2.58
N ASP A 65 10.95 15.80 -3.13
CA ASP A 65 9.69 15.16 -2.73
C ASP A 65 9.75 13.68 -3.10
N LYS A 66 10.20 13.37 -4.33
CA LYS A 66 10.47 11.99 -4.75
C LYS A 66 11.37 11.25 -3.78
N LEU A 67 12.55 11.80 -3.49
CA LEU A 67 13.53 11.17 -2.59
C LEU A 67 12.91 10.89 -1.22
N TYR A 68 12.19 11.85 -0.64
CA TYR A 68 11.68 11.73 0.71
C TYR A 68 10.46 10.81 0.82
N ARG A 69 9.51 10.90 -0.12
CA ARG A 69 8.30 10.05 -0.15
C ARG A 69 8.67 8.59 -0.39
N GLU A 70 9.53 8.34 -1.38
CA GLU A 70 9.97 6.98 -1.70
C GLU A 70 10.86 6.39 -0.60
N TRP A 71 11.67 7.22 0.08
CA TRP A 71 12.45 6.77 1.23
C TRP A 71 11.56 6.22 2.35
N HIS A 72 10.60 7.00 2.83
CA HIS A 72 9.68 6.59 3.90
C HIS A 72 8.80 5.41 3.51
N MET A 73 8.32 5.38 2.27
CA MET A 73 7.61 4.21 1.74
C MET A 73 8.47 2.95 1.78
N THR A 74 9.75 3.04 1.37
CA THR A 74 10.70 1.92 1.45
C THR A 74 10.94 1.49 2.89
N ARG A 75 11.13 2.44 3.82
CA ARG A 75 11.35 2.14 5.24
C ARG A 75 10.15 1.41 5.85
N ALA A 76 8.95 1.93 5.61
CA ALA A 76 7.71 1.34 6.08
C ALA A 76 7.50 -0.08 5.53
N PHE A 77 7.71 -0.29 4.22
CA PHE A 77 7.57 -1.62 3.63
C PHE A 77 8.59 -2.62 4.20
N GLN A 78 9.86 -2.21 4.34
CA GLN A 78 10.90 -3.08 4.90
C GLN A 78 10.65 -3.42 6.37
N ALA A 79 10.12 -2.47 7.15
CA ALA A 79 9.72 -2.73 8.52
C ALA A 79 8.54 -3.69 8.58
N ALA A 80 7.50 -3.47 7.76
CA ALA A 80 6.33 -4.34 7.68
C ALA A 80 6.70 -5.76 7.25
N SER A 81 7.44 -5.94 6.15
CA SER A 81 7.82 -7.26 5.64
C SER A 81 8.67 -8.04 6.65
N ARG A 82 9.61 -7.39 7.35
CA ARG A 82 10.44 -8.02 8.38
C ARG A 82 9.65 -8.40 9.64
N LEU A 83 8.72 -7.55 10.08
CA LEU A 83 7.93 -7.80 11.28
C LEU A 83 6.86 -8.87 11.04
N PHE A 84 6.18 -8.84 9.89
CA PHE A 84 5.02 -9.68 9.64
C PHE A 84 5.33 -10.96 8.87
N GLN A 85 6.41 -11.00 8.08
CA GLN A 85 6.83 -12.17 7.29
C GLN A 85 5.63 -12.81 6.54
N PRO A 86 4.98 -12.07 5.63
CA PRO A 86 3.81 -12.56 4.92
C PRO A 86 4.17 -13.71 3.97
N ASP A 87 3.20 -14.58 3.68
CA ASP A 87 3.31 -15.63 2.67
C ASP A 87 3.19 -15.06 1.25
N VAL A 88 2.52 -13.92 1.09
CA VAL A 88 2.32 -13.22 -0.18
C VAL A 88 2.09 -11.73 0.07
N VAL A 89 2.56 -10.89 -0.85
CA VAL A 89 2.23 -9.48 -0.90
C VAL A 89 1.48 -9.15 -2.18
N PHE A 90 0.33 -8.49 -2.05
CA PHE A 90 -0.44 -7.95 -3.16
C PHE A 90 -0.34 -6.42 -3.18
N VAL A 91 -0.16 -5.83 -4.37
CA VAL A 91 -0.21 -4.37 -4.57
C VAL A 91 -1.28 -4.04 -5.60
N LEU A 92 -2.33 -3.35 -5.17
CA LEU A 92 -3.59 -3.20 -5.90
C LEU A 92 -3.58 -1.99 -6.85
N GLY A 93 -2.61 -1.91 -7.75
CA GLY A 93 -2.56 -0.86 -8.78
C GLY A 93 -2.01 0.48 -8.32
N ASP A 94 -1.86 1.35 -9.32
CA ASP A 94 -1.23 2.67 -9.22
C ASP A 94 0.16 2.57 -8.59
N LEU A 95 0.95 1.67 -9.17
CA LEU A 95 2.34 1.46 -8.79
C LEU A 95 3.15 2.74 -9.07
N PHE A 96 2.84 3.41 -10.18
CA PHE A 96 3.55 4.57 -10.71
C PHE A 96 2.59 5.74 -10.97
N ASP A 97 2.99 6.98 -10.68
CA ASP A 97 2.15 8.18 -10.95
C ASP A 97 1.96 8.47 -12.44
N GLU A 98 2.96 8.12 -13.24
CA GLU A 98 3.10 8.54 -14.64
C GLU A 98 3.37 7.35 -15.55
N GLY A 99 2.98 6.14 -15.14
CA GLY A 99 3.19 4.92 -15.92
C GLY A 99 2.74 5.14 -17.36
N ASP A 100 1.50 5.58 -17.55
CA ASP A 100 0.88 5.88 -18.84
C ASP A 100 1.40 7.13 -19.59
N MET A 101 2.48 7.78 -19.11
CA MET A 101 3.06 8.99 -19.71
C MET A 101 4.54 8.87 -20.08
N VAL A 102 5.21 7.81 -19.63
CA VAL A 102 6.66 7.65 -19.82
C VAL A 102 7.01 6.71 -20.97
N SER A 103 8.22 6.88 -21.52
CA SER A 103 8.82 5.97 -22.48
C SER A 103 9.08 4.58 -21.90
N ASP A 104 9.32 3.57 -22.75
CA ASP A 104 9.61 2.21 -22.29
C ASP A 104 10.87 2.13 -21.40
N LYS A 105 11.92 2.87 -21.74
CA LYS A 105 13.15 2.97 -20.92
C LYS A 105 12.86 3.52 -19.52
N GLN A 106 12.09 4.60 -19.44
CA GLN A 106 11.70 5.19 -18.15
C GLN A 106 10.76 4.26 -17.37
N PHE A 107 9.89 3.52 -18.06
CA PHE A 107 9.04 2.50 -17.44
C PHE A 107 9.88 1.36 -16.85
N GLN A 108 10.93 0.91 -17.54
CA GLN A 108 11.88 -0.07 -17.00
C GLN A 108 12.58 0.45 -15.74
N GLU A 109 13.01 1.72 -15.72
CA GLU A 109 13.59 2.35 -14.53
C GLU A 109 12.59 2.43 -13.36
N TYR A 110 11.31 2.69 -13.66
CA TYR A 110 10.21 2.64 -12.70
C TYR A 110 10.07 1.25 -12.09
N VAL A 111 9.97 0.22 -12.92
CA VAL A 111 9.86 -1.18 -12.48
C VAL A 111 11.05 -1.57 -11.61
N TRP A 112 12.27 -1.28 -12.05
CA TRP A 112 13.47 -1.60 -11.28
C TRP A 112 13.46 -0.93 -9.91
N ARG A 113 13.05 0.34 -9.86
CA ARG A 113 12.93 1.08 -8.60
C ARG A 113 11.85 0.49 -7.70
N TYR A 114 10.67 0.19 -8.26
CA TYR A 114 9.58 -0.48 -7.55
C TYR A 114 10.03 -1.82 -6.94
N LEU A 115 10.61 -2.72 -7.73
CA LEU A 115 11.07 -4.02 -7.25
C LEU A 115 12.17 -3.92 -6.19
N LYS A 116 13.01 -2.87 -6.26
CA LYS A 116 14.02 -2.58 -5.24
C LYS A 116 13.39 -2.08 -3.93
N MET A 117 12.39 -1.21 -4.01
CA MET A 117 11.70 -0.65 -2.84
C MET A 117 10.84 -1.70 -2.14
N PHE A 118 10.11 -2.48 -2.92
CA PHE A 118 9.22 -3.56 -2.46
C PHE A 118 9.92 -4.93 -2.46
N HIS A 119 11.22 -4.95 -2.18
CA HIS A 119 12.00 -6.18 -2.15
C HIS A 119 11.59 -7.09 -0.99
N LEU A 120 11.34 -8.37 -1.30
CA LEU A 120 10.97 -9.41 -0.35
C LEU A 120 12.02 -10.53 -0.32
N PRO A 121 12.12 -11.27 0.80
CA PRO A 121 12.90 -12.50 0.86
C PRO A 121 12.53 -13.49 -0.26
N PRO A 122 13.49 -14.31 -0.73
CA PRO A 122 13.21 -15.33 -1.73
C PRO A 122 12.06 -16.26 -1.32
N GLY A 123 11.17 -16.57 -2.26
CA GLY A 123 10.02 -17.46 -2.06
C GLY A 123 8.71 -16.75 -1.69
N ILE A 124 8.75 -15.47 -1.33
CA ILE A 124 7.53 -14.68 -1.07
C ILE A 124 7.11 -13.94 -2.36
N PRO A 125 5.98 -14.30 -3.00
CA PRO A 125 5.51 -13.63 -4.19
C PRO A 125 5.07 -12.18 -3.92
N LEU A 126 5.44 -11.28 -4.82
CA LEU A 126 4.91 -9.93 -4.96
C LEU A 126 4.02 -9.90 -6.21
N ILE A 127 2.70 -9.81 -6.02
CA ILE A 127 1.73 -9.82 -7.11
C ILE A 127 1.16 -8.41 -7.26
N SER A 128 1.35 -7.82 -8.43
CA SER A 128 0.98 -6.43 -8.69
C SER A 128 -0.18 -6.37 -9.69
N VAL A 129 -1.25 -5.68 -9.30
CA VAL A 129 -2.41 -5.38 -10.15
C VAL A 129 -2.13 -4.10 -10.93
N ALA A 130 -2.68 -3.96 -12.14
CA ALA A 130 -2.60 -2.72 -12.90
C ALA A 130 -3.61 -1.69 -12.36
N GLY A 131 -3.17 -0.46 -12.14
CA GLY A 131 -4.03 0.71 -11.90
C GLY A 131 -4.05 1.69 -13.08
N ASN A 132 -4.94 2.67 -13.02
CA ASN A 132 -5.17 3.59 -14.14
C ASN A 132 -3.96 4.50 -14.41
N HIS A 133 -3.11 4.78 -13.41
CA HIS A 133 -1.87 5.51 -13.64
C HIS A 133 -0.76 4.65 -14.28
N ASP A 134 -0.84 3.32 -14.15
CA ASP A 134 0.15 2.40 -14.71
C ASP A 134 -0.02 2.21 -16.22
N VAL A 135 -1.28 2.03 -16.65
CA VAL A 135 -1.64 1.64 -18.04
C VAL A 135 -2.62 2.59 -18.73
N GLY A 136 -3.06 3.64 -18.04
CA GLY A 136 -4.08 4.58 -18.49
C GLY A 136 -5.48 4.13 -18.08
N PHE A 137 -6.39 5.10 -17.90
CA PHE A 137 -7.82 4.81 -17.89
C PHE A 137 -8.26 4.11 -19.18
N HIS A 138 -9.45 3.51 -19.18
CA HIS A 138 -9.99 2.75 -20.31
C HIS A 138 -9.77 3.42 -21.69
N TYR A 139 -10.14 4.69 -21.84
CA TYR A 139 -10.00 5.44 -23.10
C TYR A 139 -8.55 5.64 -23.58
N LYS A 140 -7.57 5.41 -22.71
CA LYS A 140 -6.13 5.52 -22.99
C LYS A 140 -5.43 4.16 -23.02
N MET A 141 -6.15 3.06 -22.74
CA MET A 141 -5.58 1.72 -22.86
C MET A 141 -5.03 1.50 -24.26
N HIS A 142 -3.78 1.05 -24.33
CA HIS A 142 -3.08 0.85 -25.59
C HIS A 142 -2.18 -0.38 -25.48
N PRO A 143 -1.98 -1.17 -26.56
CA PRO A 143 -1.17 -2.39 -26.51
C PRO A 143 0.25 -2.13 -25.98
N PHE A 144 0.83 -0.97 -26.29
CA PHE A 144 2.14 -0.53 -25.75
C PHE A 144 2.19 -0.48 -24.22
N PHE A 145 1.16 0.07 -23.57
CA PHE A 145 1.13 0.19 -22.11
C PHE A 145 0.88 -1.16 -21.44
N MET A 146 -0.03 -1.95 -22.02
CA MET A 146 -0.38 -3.28 -21.51
C MET A 146 0.77 -4.27 -21.66
N SER A 147 1.43 -4.33 -22.82
CA SER A 147 2.46 -5.33 -23.11
C SER A 147 3.70 -5.15 -22.25
N ARG A 148 4.14 -3.91 -21.99
CA ARG A 148 5.27 -3.66 -21.09
C ARG A 148 4.89 -3.95 -19.63
N PHE A 149 3.68 -3.61 -19.19
CA PHE A 149 3.24 -3.95 -17.83
C PHE A 149 3.25 -5.47 -17.63
N GLU A 150 2.68 -6.21 -18.58
CA GLU A 150 2.69 -7.67 -18.59
C GLU A 150 4.12 -8.23 -18.62
N SER A 151 5.00 -7.70 -19.49
CA SER A 151 6.37 -8.20 -19.64
C SER A 151 7.21 -8.03 -18.39
N TYR A 152 7.03 -6.92 -17.67
CA TYR A 152 7.84 -6.58 -16.49
C TYR A 152 7.25 -7.09 -15.17
N LEU A 153 5.93 -7.25 -15.07
CA LEU A 153 5.23 -7.58 -13.82
C LEU A 153 4.38 -8.87 -13.91
N ASN A 154 4.40 -9.56 -15.05
CA ASN A 154 3.73 -10.83 -15.31
C ASN A 154 2.22 -10.81 -14.99
N ASN A 155 1.50 -9.82 -15.53
CA ASN A 155 0.06 -9.66 -15.36
C ASN A 155 -0.63 -9.32 -16.69
N SER A 156 -1.31 -10.33 -17.25
CA SER A 156 -1.92 -10.40 -18.58
C SER A 156 -3.38 -9.93 -18.68
N SER A 157 -3.80 -8.96 -17.85
CA SER A 157 -5.18 -8.46 -17.66
C SER A 157 -5.98 -9.18 -16.57
N VAL A 158 -6.30 -10.48 -16.74
CA VAL A 158 -7.01 -11.26 -15.70
C VAL A 158 -6.26 -12.56 -15.40
N ASN A 159 -5.96 -12.81 -14.12
CA ASN A 159 -5.14 -13.93 -13.69
C ASN A 159 -5.74 -14.68 -12.49
N LEU A 160 -5.65 -16.01 -12.52
CA LEU A 160 -5.99 -16.88 -11.38
C LEU A 160 -4.71 -17.34 -10.69
N TYR A 161 -4.51 -16.90 -9.45
CA TYR A 161 -3.44 -17.39 -8.58
C TYR A 161 -3.99 -18.39 -7.57
N THR A 162 -3.25 -19.46 -7.29
CA THR A 162 -3.56 -20.39 -6.20
C THR A 162 -2.38 -20.46 -5.23
N ILE A 163 -2.59 -20.01 -4.00
CA ILE A 163 -1.55 -19.95 -2.95
C ILE A 163 -2.11 -20.60 -1.70
N LYS A 164 -1.41 -21.61 -1.15
CA LYS A 164 -1.92 -22.44 -0.02
C LYS A 164 -3.37 -22.89 -0.22
N GLN A 165 -3.71 -23.38 -1.42
CA GLN A 165 -5.05 -23.83 -1.82
C GLN A 165 -6.14 -22.75 -1.84
N ILE A 166 -5.77 -21.47 -1.72
CA ILE A 166 -6.68 -20.33 -1.81
C ILE A 166 -6.58 -19.71 -3.20
N HIS A 167 -7.72 -19.51 -3.85
CA HIS A 167 -7.80 -18.93 -5.19
C HIS A 167 -8.00 -17.42 -5.14
N PHE A 168 -7.17 -16.69 -5.88
CA PHE A 168 -7.23 -15.24 -6.06
C PHE A 168 -7.44 -14.94 -7.54
N VAL A 169 -8.46 -14.13 -7.85
CA VAL A 169 -8.69 -13.64 -9.21
C VAL A 169 -8.26 -12.18 -9.25
N VAL A 170 -7.14 -11.94 -9.92
CA VAL A 170 -6.59 -10.60 -10.17
C VAL A 170 -7.21 -10.05 -11.45
N ILE A 171 -7.78 -8.85 -11.39
CA ILE A 171 -8.53 -8.23 -12.49
C ILE A 171 -7.97 -6.84 -12.78
N ASN A 172 -7.62 -6.59 -14.04
CA ASN A 172 -7.37 -5.25 -14.56
C ASN A 172 -8.70 -4.49 -14.68
N SER A 173 -8.94 -3.55 -13.76
CA SER A 173 -10.18 -2.78 -13.69
C SER A 173 -10.47 -1.97 -14.95
N MET A 174 -9.45 -1.51 -15.69
CA MET A 174 -9.65 -0.69 -16.89
C MET A 174 -10.17 -1.51 -18.07
N ALA A 175 -10.03 -2.84 -18.02
CA ALA A 175 -10.62 -3.75 -19.00
C ALA A 175 -12.10 -4.10 -18.68
N MET A 176 -12.65 -3.61 -17.56
CA MET A 176 -14.03 -3.88 -17.13
C MET A 176 -15.02 -2.78 -17.56
N GLU A 177 -14.72 -2.06 -18.65
CA GLU A 177 -15.60 -1.00 -19.19
C GLU A 177 -16.94 -1.58 -19.70
N GLY A 178 -16.87 -2.74 -20.36
CA GLY A 178 -18.03 -3.44 -20.94
C GLY A 178 -18.49 -2.90 -22.29
N ASP A 179 -17.63 -2.24 -23.06
CA ASP A 179 -17.95 -1.64 -24.37
C ASP A 179 -17.59 -2.54 -25.57
N GLY A 180 -17.10 -3.75 -25.33
CA GLY A 180 -16.68 -4.69 -26.37
C GLY A 180 -15.31 -4.38 -27.00
N CYS A 181 -14.53 -3.47 -26.41
CA CYS A 181 -13.16 -3.23 -26.85
C CYS A 181 -12.31 -4.52 -26.87
N MET A 182 -11.18 -4.53 -27.58
CA MET A 182 -10.29 -5.70 -27.66
C MET A 182 -9.84 -6.18 -26.26
N PHE A 183 -9.42 -5.26 -25.38
CA PHE A 183 -9.00 -5.60 -24.02
C PHE A 183 -10.16 -6.11 -23.15
N CYS A 184 -11.35 -5.55 -23.37
CA CYS A 184 -12.56 -5.84 -22.64
C CYS A 184 -13.05 -7.25 -22.97
N THR A 185 -13.13 -7.57 -24.27
CA THR A 185 -13.47 -8.90 -24.78
C THR A 185 -12.46 -9.94 -24.31
N GLN A 186 -11.16 -9.64 -24.37
CA GLN A 186 -10.12 -10.53 -23.85
C GLN A 186 -10.30 -10.81 -22.35
N ALA A 187 -10.56 -9.78 -21.55
CA ALA A 187 -10.75 -9.93 -20.12
C ALA A 187 -12.00 -10.75 -19.78
N GLU A 188 -13.12 -10.53 -20.50
CA GLU A 188 -14.31 -11.37 -20.36
C GLU A 188 -14.06 -12.83 -20.71
N ASP A 189 -13.32 -13.11 -21.79
CA ASP A 189 -12.98 -14.48 -22.18
C ASP A 189 -12.07 -15.16 -21.14
N GLN A 190 -11.11 -14.44 -20.60
CA GLN A 190 -10.27 -14.90 -19.48
C GLN A 190 -11.12 -15.20 -18.24
N LEU A 191 -12.06 -14.32 -17.87
CA LEU A 191 -12.99 -14.52 -16.76
C LEU A 191 -13.88 -15.74 -16.95
N LYS A 192 -14.45 -15.93 -18.15
CA LYS A 192 -15.24 -17.13 -18.49
C LYS A 192 -14.41 -18.40 -18.37
N ASN A 193 -13.13 -18.36 -18.77
CA ASN A 193 -12.24 -19.51 -18.67
C ASN A 193 -11.85 -19.83 -17.21
N ILE A 194 -11.63 -18.80 -16.39
CA ILE A 194 -11.42 -18.93 -14.94
C ILE A 194 -12.68 -19.49 -14.27
N SER A 195 -13.87 -19.00 -14.64
CA SER A 195 -15.15 -19.50 -14.13
C SER A 195 -15.31 -21.01 -14.40
N ARG A 196 -15.03 -21.47 -15.62
CA ARG A 196 -15.01 -22.91 -15.97
C ARG A 196 -13.98 -23.69 -15.16
N THR A 197 -12.80 -23.12 -14.95
CA THR A 197 -11.75 -23.74 -14.13
C THR A 197 -12.20 -23.94 -12.69
N LEU A 198 -12.76 -22.90 -12.06
CA LEU A 198 -13.31 -22.94 -10.70
C LEU A 198 -14.49 -23.90 -10.59
N TYR A 199 -15.38 -23.91 -11.60
CA TYR A 199 -16.48 -24.87 -11.68
C TYR A 199 -15.96 -26.31 -11.65
N CYS A 200 -14.94 -26.64 -12.45
CA CYS A 200 -14.37 -27.97 -12.47
C CYS A 200 -13.57 -28.35 -11.22
N MET A 201 -13.00 -27.37 -10.50
CA MET A 201 -12.43 -27.63 -9.17
C MET A 201 -13.54 -27.98 -8.15
N LYS A 202 -14.70 -27.32 -8.26
CA LYS A 202 -15.85 -27.54 -7.36
C LYS A 202 -16.60 -28.84 -7.65
N TYR A 203 -16.74 -29.20 -8.93
CA TYR A 203 -17.47 -30.38 -9.39
C TYR A 203 -16.57 -31.29 -10.24
N PRO A 204 -15.51 -31.89 -9.66
CA PRO A 204 -14.50 -32.66 -10.40
C PRO A 204 -15.01 -33.98 -10.99
N LEU A 205 -16.25 -34.36 -10.72
CA LEU A 205 -16.91 -35.58 -11.23
C LEU A 205 -17.79 -35.31 -12.46
N GLU A 206 -18.00 -34.05 -12.84
CA GLU A 206 -18.73 -33.69 -14.05
C GLU A 206 -17.95 -34.12 -15.30
N ALA A 207 -18.67 -34.62 -16.31
CA ALA A 207 -18.06 -35.20 -17.51
C ALA A 207 -17.16 -34.21 -18.26
N GLU A 208 -17.56 -32.93 -18.31
CA GLU A 208 -16.77 -31.86 -18.94
C GLU A 208 -15.45 -31.56 -18.20
N CYS A 209 -15.37 -31.92 -16.92
CA CYS A 209 -14.22 -31.66 -16.05
C CYS A 209 -13.23 -32.82 -15.99
N ALA A 210 -13.44 -33.90 -16.75
CA ALA A 210 -12.60 -35.09 -16.74
C ALA A 210 -11.11 -34.82 -17.06
N ARG A 211 -10.81 -33.74 -17.80
CA ARG A 211 -9.44 -33.34 -18.19
C ARG A 211 -8.81 -32.30 -17.25
N THR A 212 -9.55 -31.77 -16.28
CA THR A 212 -9.07 -30.69 -15.42
C THR A 212 -8.24 -31.25 -14.27
N ARG A 213 -7.13 -30.58 -13.94
CA ARG A 213 -6.32 -30.95 -12.78
C ARG A 213 -7.14 -30.83 -11.49
N ARG A 214 -7.14 -31.88 -10.67
CA ARG A 214 -7.85 -31.91 -9.39
C ARG A 214 -7.09 -31.09 -8.36
N HIS A 215 -7.41 -29.80 -8.29
CA HIS A 215 -7.05 -28.94 -7.17
C HIS A 215 -8.26 -28.80 -6.24
N PRO A 216 -8.07 -28.77 -4.91
CA PRO A 216 -9.14 -28.45 -3.98
C PRO A 216 -9.75 -27.09 -4.30
N TYR A 217 -11.07 -27.04 -4.37
CA TYR A 217 -11.80 -25.79 -4.56
C TYR A 217 -11.77 -24.94 -3.29
N SER A 218 -11.46 -23.66 -3.44
CA SER A 218 -11.80 -22.61 -2.49
C SER A 218 -12.64 -21.54 -3.19
N GLN A 219 -13.58 -20.92 -2.48
CA GLN A 219 -14.32 -19.80 -3.06
C GLN A 219 -13.35 -18.62 -3.29
N PRO A 220 -13.33 -18.01 -4.49
CA PRO A 220 -12.25 -17.11 -4.87
C PRO A 220 -12.34 -15.76 -4.15
N ILE A 221 -11.19 -15.09 -4.10
CA ILE A 221 -11.02 -13.73 -3.59
C ILE A 221 -10.70 -12.81 -4.76
N LEU A 222 -11.41 -11.70 -4.90
CA LEU A 222 -11.14 -10.72 -5.95
C LEU A 222 -10.06 -9.73 -5.52
N LEU A 223 -9.13 -9.45 -6.43
CA LEU A 223 -8.09 -8.45 -6.26
C LEU A 223 -8.09 -7.55 -7.50
N GLN A 224 -8.38 -6.27 -7.31
CA GLN A 224 -8.50 -5.32 -8.41
C GLN A 224 -8.07 -3.92 -7.95
N HIS A 225 -8.01 -2.97 -8.87
CA HIS A 225 -7.65 -1.60 -8.51
C HIS A 225 -8.89 -0.75 -8.18
N PHE A 226 -9.88 -0.68 -9.08
CA PHE A 226 -11.14 0.01 -8.80
C PHE A 226 -12.02 -0.82 -7.87
N PRO A 227 -12.67 -0.24 -6.85
CA PRO A 227 -13.69 -0.93 -6.07
C PRO A 227 -14.84 -1.41 -6.95
N THR A 228 -15.57 -2.42 -6.49
CA THR A 228 -16.85 -2.77 -7.11
C THR A 228 -17.86 -1.62 -6.96
N TYR A 229 -18.96 -1.71 -7.70
CA TYR A 229 -19.96 -0.64 -7.73
C TYR A 229 -20.46 -0.25 -6.34
N ARG A 230 -20.28 1.03 -6.00
CA ARG A 230 -20.98 1.72 -4.91
C ARG A 230 -21.17 3.19 -5.28
N ILE A 231 -22.21 3.82 -4.74
CA ILE A 231 -22.55 5.22 -5.04
C ILE A 231 -21.56 6.22 -4.44
N SER A 232 -20.92 5.88 -3.33
CA SER A 232 -19.94 6.68 -2.60
C SER A 232 -19.44 5.89 -1.39
N ASP A 233 -18.47 6.45 -0.66
CA ASP A 233 -18.02 5.91 0.62
C ASP A 233 -19.03 6.07 1.78
N THR A 234 -20.20 6.69 1.57
CA THR A 234 -21.26 6.69 2.61
C THR A 234 -21.86 5.30 2.82
N MET A 235 -21.61 4.38 1.89
CA MET A 235 -22.01 2.97 1.97
C MET A 235 -21.04 2.13 2.81
N CYS A 236 -19.90 2.69 3.22
CA CYS A 236 -18.90 1.99 4.01
C CYS A 236 -19.32 1.90 5.48
N GLU A 237 -19.18 0.71 6.06
CA GLU A 237 -19.34 0.49 7.51
C GLU A 237 -18.20 1.16 8.28
N GLU A 238 -16.99 1.10 7.72
CA GLU A 238 -15.84 1.85 8.19
C GLU A 238 -15.18 2.58 7.03
N HIS A 239 -14.85 3.86 7.21
CA HIS A 239 -14.08 4.62 6.22
C HIS A 239 -13.16 5.65 6.89
N ASP A 240 -12.18 6.16 6.14
CA ASP A 240 -11.29 7.24 6.61
C ASP A 240 -11.14 8.43 5.66
N ALA A 241 -11.97 8.50 4.61
CA ALA A 241 -12.06 9.65 3.73
C ALA A 241 -12.53 10.89 4.51
N PRO A 242 -11.85 12.05 4.42
CA PRO A 242 -12.24 13.27 5.12
C PRO A 242 -13.46 13.95 4.49
N TYR A 243 -13.65 13.76 3.19
CA TYR A 243 -14.79 14.24 2.41
C TYR A 243 -15.27 13.09 1.53
N ILE A 244 -16.59 12.90 1.45
CA ILE A 244 -17.19 11.79 0.69
C ILE A 244 -17.90 12.35 -0.53
N GLU A 245 -17.46 11.91 -1.69
CA GLU A 245 -17.98 12.33 -2.99
C GLU A 245 -18.89 11.26 -3.58
N ALA A 246 -19.77 11.66 -4.49
CA ALA A 246 -20.50 10.70 -5.32
C ALA A 246 -19.54 10.07 -6.35
N PHE A 247 -19.59 8.76 -6.48
CA PHE A 247 -18.75 8.00 -7.39
C PHE A 247 -19.36 7.89 -8.78
N ARG A 248 -18.47 7.92 -9.77
CA ARG A 248 -18.80 7.72 -11.17
C ARG A 248 -18.37 6.31 -11.57
N GLU A 249 -19.29 5.56 -12.14
CA GLU A 249 -19.01 4.25 -12.75
C GLU A 249 -17.95 4.37 -13.84
N ARG A 250 -17.12 3.32 -13.97
CA ARG A 250 -16.03 3.22 -14.96
C ARG A 250 -14.93 4.28 -14.78
N PHE A 251 -14.92 4.95 -13.63
CA PHE A 251 -13.94 5.98 -13.32
C PHE A 251 -13.45 5.86 -11.88
N HIS A 252 -14.35 5.98 -10.88
CA HIS A 252 -14.02 5.79 -9.47
C HIS A 252 -14.23 4.34 -9.00
N VAL A 253 -15.17 3.63 -9.64
CA VAL A 253 -15.59 2.26 -9.31
C VAL A 253 -15.92 1.52 -10.59
N LEU A 254 -15.97 0.18 -10.54
CA LEU A 254 -16.55 -0.61 -11.61
C LEU A 254 -18.01 -0.22 -11.87
N SER A 255 -18.47 -0.46 -13.10
CA SER A 255 -19.90 -0.33 -13.40
C SER A 255 -20.71 -1.35 -12.62
N LYS A 256 -21.99 -1.07 -12.45
CA LYS A 256 -22.95 -2.01 -11.87
C LYS A 256 -22.99 -3.32 -12.66
N ASP A 257 -23.01 -3.23 -13.99
CA ASP A 257 -23.05 -4.38 -14.89
C ASP A 257 -21.77 -5.23 -14.80
N ALA A 258 -20.59 -4.59 -14.76
CA ALA A 258 -19.33 -5.30 -14.57
C ALA A 258 -19.28 -5.98 -13.20
N THR A 259 -19.76 -5.30 -12.15
CA THR A 259 -19.85 -5.87 -10.80
C THR A 259 -20.73 -7.11 -10.79
N ASP A 260 -21.94 -7.02 -11.36
CA ASP A 260 -22.89 -8.14 -11.43
C ASP A 260 -22.32 -9.32 -12.23
N MET A 261 -21.69 -9.06 -13.38
CA MET A 261 -21.00 -10.08 -14.19
C MET A 261 -19.91 -10.83 -13.41
N LEU A 262 -19.08 -10.10 -12.64
CA LEU A 262 -18.07 -10.74 -11.77
C LEU A 262 -18.71 -11.61 -10.69
N GLY A 263 -19.82 -11.16 -10.10
CA GLY A 263 -20.60 -11.93 -9.14
C GLY A 263 -21.14 -13.23 -9.73
N GLU A 264 -21.72 -13.16 -10.93
CA GLU A 264 -22.29 -14.32 -11.63
C GLU A 264 -21.23 -15.34 -12.03
N LEU A 265 -20.12 -14.89 -12.63
CA LEU A 265 -19.07 -15.77 -13.13
C LEU A 265 -18.23 -16.40 -12.02
N LEU A 266 -17.88 -15.64 -10.98
CA LEU A 266 -16.85 -16.04 -10.03
C LEU A 266 -17.42 -16.43 -8.66
N LYS A 267 -18.58 -15.90 -8.28
CA LYS A 267 -19.19 -16.07 -6.95
C LYS A 267 -18.14 -15.90 -5.83
N PRO A 268 -17.46 -14.75 -5.76
CA PRO A 268 -16.37 -14.53 -4.79
C PRO A 268 -16.88 -14.52 -3.35
N ARG A 269 -15.97 -14.62 -2.37
CA ARG A 269 -16.28 -14.50 -0.93
C ARG A 269 -15.71 -13.27 -0.23
N LEU A 270 -14.77 -12.59 -0.89
CA LEU A 270 -14.03 -11.44 -0.36
C LEU A 270 -13.44 -10.67 -1.55
N ALA A 271 -13.39 -9.35 -1.44
CA ALA A 271 -12.77 -8.49 -2.44
C ALA A 271 -11.82 -7.47 -1.79
N PHE A 272 -10.73 -7.14 -2.50
CA PHE A 272 -9.86 -6.03 -2.17
C PHE A 272 -9.65 -5.13 -3.38
N ALA A 273 -9.69 -3.82 -3.12
CA ALA A 273 -9.50 -2.76 -4.10
C ALA A 273 -8.56 -1.66 -3.58
N GLY A 274 -8.16 -0.72 -4.44
CA GLY A 274 -7.39 0.49 -4.12
C GLY A 274 -8.09 1.75 -4.65
N HIS A 275 -7.34 2.58 -5.38
CA HIS A 275 -7.80 3.69 -6.22
C HIS A 275 -8.28 4.95 -5.48
N SER A 276 -9.15 4.81 -4.47
CA SER A 276 -9.71 5.99 -3.75
C SER A 276 -8.70 6.67 -2.81
N HIS A 277 -7.52 6.08 -2.63
CA HIS A 277 -6.48 6.46 -1.65
C HIS A 277 -6.92 6.42 -0.18
N HIS A 278 -8.17 6.08 0.12
CA HIS A 278 -8.76 6.08 1.44
C HIS A 278 -9.29 4.70 1.79
N PHE A 279 -9.29 4.39 3.08
CA PHE A 279 -9.81 3.13 3.55
C PHE A 279 -11.33 3.15 3.48
N CYS A 280 -11.91 2.07 2.97
CA CYS A 280 -13.32 1.75 3.12
C CYS A 280 -13.48 0.24 3.31
N HIS A 281 -14.33 -0.15 4.24
CA HIS A 281 -14.86 -1.51 4.36
C HIS A 281 -16.37 -1.47 4.26
N SER A 282 -16.93 -2.33 3.39
CA SER A 282 -18.38 -2.44 3.17
C SER A 282 -18.74 -3.87 2.80
N VAL A 283 -19.98 -4.28 3.09
CA VAL A 283 -20.61 -5.37 2.35
C VAL A 283 -21.07 -4.82 1.00
N ASN A 284 -20.40 -5.25 -0.08
CA ASN A 284 -20.62 -4.68 -1.40
C ASN A 284 -21.90 -5.23 -2.06
N ARG A 285 -22.14 -4.81 -3.31
CA ARG A 285 -23.29 -5.22 -4.12
C ARG A 285 -23.46 -6.73 -4.27
N LEU A 286 -22.38 -7.51 -4.15
CA LEU A 286 -22.37 -8.96 -4.26
C LEU A 286 -22.72 -9.67 -2.93
N GLY A 287 -22.92 -8.91 -1.85
CA GLY A 287 -23.20 -9.45 -0.52
C GLY A 287 -21.97 -10.01 0.19
N ILE A 288 -20.76 -9.55 -0.18
CA ILE A 288 -19.49 -9.96 0.43
C ILE A 288 -18.74 -8.76 1.00
N ASP A 289 -17.85 -9.02 1.95
CA ASP A 289 -16.89 -8.02 2.40
C ASP A 289 -16.00 -7.55 1.25
N GLU A 290 -15.89 -6.24 1.11
CA GLU A 290 -14.93 -5.58 0.26
C GLU A 290 -14.14 -4.54 1.05
N TYR A 291 -12.81 -4.60 0.91
CA TYR A 291 -11.90 -3.65 1.52
C TYR A 291 -11.22 -2.81 0.42
N THR A 292 -11.56 -1.53 0.36
CA THR A 292 -10.76 -0.54 -0.36
C THR A 292 -9.57 -0.16 0.52
N VAL A 293 -8.38 -0.52 0.10
CA VAL A 293 -7.12 -0.32 0.81
C VAL A 293 -6.66 1.12 0.58
N ALA A 294 -6.34 1.83 1.67
CA ALA A 294 -5.81 3.18 1.57
C ALA A 294 -4.44 3.19 0.89
N SER A 295 -4.04 4.35 0.37
CA SER A 295 -2.73 4.50 -0.25
C SER A 295 -1.59 4.19 0.73
N PHE A 296 -0.58 3.48 0.24
CA PHE A 296 0.67 3.18 0.96
C PHE A 296 1.70 4.33 0.86
N SER A 297 1.24 5.56 0.59
CA SER A 297 2.12 6.69 0.34
C SER A 297 1.66 7.97 1.04
N TRP A 298 2.60 8.66 1.70
CA TRP A 298 2.34 9.98 2.29
C TRP A 298 2.02 11.06 1.26
N ARG A 299 2.24 10.79 -0.03
CA ARG A 299 1.85 11.69 -1.12
C ARG A 299 0.33 11.86 -1.19
N ASN A 300 -0.41 10.79 -0.95
CA ASN A 300 -1.85 10.75 -1.12
C ASN A 300 -2.62 10.91 0.20
N LYS A 301 -2.02 10.50 1.33
CA LYS A 301 -2.64 10.65 2.66
C LYS A 301 -1.60 10.78 3.77
N VAL A 302 -1.87 11.63 4.77
CA VAL A 302 -0.96 11.84 5.92
C VAL A 302 -0.84 10.63 6.86
N ASN A 303 -1.80 9.72 6.83
CA ASN A 303 -1.92 8.52 7.66
C ASN A 303 -2.18 7.27 6.80
N PRO A 304 -1.21 6.85 5.96
CA PRO A 304 -1.37 5.71 5.07
C PRO A 304 -1.53 4.41 5.88
N SER A 305 -2.10 3.40 5.24
CA SER A 305 -2.36 2.12 5.90
C SER A 305 -2.37 1.00 4.87
N PHE A 306 -2.28 -0.22 5.35
CA PHE A 306 -2.37 -1.42 4.55
C PHE A 306 -3.13 -2.50 5.30
N MET A 307 -3.43 -3.61 4.63
CA MET A 307 -4.19 -4.70 5.22
C MET A 307 -3.30 -5.90 5.51
N LEU A 308 -3.57 -6.54 6.64
CA LEU A 308 -3.09 -7.87 6.99
C LEU A 308 -4.30 -8.80 6.98
N ALA A 309 -4.29 -9.79 6.09
CA ALA A 309 -5.35 -10.78 5.97
C ALA A 309 -4.80 -12.18 6.32
N THR A 310 -5.50 -12.87 7.22
CA THR A 310 -5.27 -14.27 7.53
C THR A 310 -6.40 -15.07 6.88
N ILE A 311 -6.06 -15.96 5.96
CA ILE A 311 -6.99 -16.58 5.04
C ILE A 311 -6.82 -18.10 5.06
N THR A 312 -7.94 -18.81 5.08
CA THR A 312 -8.03 -20.27 4.89
C THR A 312 -8.97 -20.55 3.72
N PRO A 313 -9.04 -21.79 3.18
CA PRO A 313 -9.94 -22.12 2.07
C PRO A 313 -11.42 -21.81 2.34
N ASP A 314 -11.85 -21.79 3.60
CA ASP A 314 -13.24 -21.63 4.04
C ASP A 314 -13.52 -20.38 4.90
N ASP A 315 -12.53 -19.81 5.57
CA ASP A 315 -12.69 -18.64 6.45
C ASP A 315 -11.60 -17.57 6.21
N TYR A 316 -11.84 -16.34 6.66
CA TYR A 316 -10.88 -15.25 6.61
C TYR A 316 -11.09 -14.25 7.74
N VAL A 317 -10.02 -13.57 8.14
CA VAL A 317 -10.12 -12.35 8.96
C VAL A 317 -9.13 -11.33 8.43
N VAL A 318 -9.56 -10.07 8.37
CA VAL A 318 -8.79 -8.95 7.83
C VAL A 318 -8.61 -7.91 8.93
N SER A 319 -7.44 -7.26 8.97
CA SER A 319 -7.17 -6.14 9.87
C SER A 319 -6.42 -5.03 9.16
N LYS A 320 -6.73 -3.79 9.51
CA LYS A 320 -6.04 -2.60 9.01
C LYS A 320 -4.84 -2.27 9.88
N CYS A 321 -3.67 -2.09 9.28
CA CYS A 321 -2.46 -1.63 9.94
C CYS A 321 -2.11 -0.21 9.49
N LYS A 322 -2.10 0.74 10.44
CA LYS A 322 -1.72 2.14 10.17
C LYS A 322 -0.20 2.28 10.14
N MET A 323 0.31 2.97 9.14
CA MET A 323 1.72 3.33 9.03
C MET A 323 2.07 4.51 9.94
N LEU A 324 3.37 4.78 10.07
CA LEU A 324 3.89 5.99 10.70
C LEU A 324 3.26 7.23 10.04
N PRO A 325 2.57 8.11 10.78
CA PRO A 325 2.04 9.34 10.19
C PRO A 325 3.15 10.34 9.86
N GLN A 326 3.06 11.04 8.73
CA GLN A 326 4.07 12.04 8.33
C GLN A 326 4.29 13.11 9.42
N GLN A 327 3.19 13.56 10.04
CA GLN A 327 3.24 14.59 11.07
C GLN A 327 4.04 14.15 12.31
N PHE A 328 4.09 12.84 12.60
CA PHE A 328 4.89 12.33 13.72
C PHE A 328 6.38 12.57 13.48
N VAL A 329 6.86 12.34 12.25
CA VAL A 329 8.26 12.58 11.88
C VAL A 329 8.59 14.07 11.95
N PHE A 330 7.73 14.94 11.40
CA PHE A 330 7.92 16.38 11.48
C PHE A 330 7.91 16.91 12.91
N ASN A 331 6.98 16.46 13.74
CA ASN A 331 6.92 16.84 15.16
C ASN A 331 8.14 16.35 15.94
N SER A 332 8.68 15.18 15.59
CA SER A 332 9.89 14.64 16.21
C SER A 332 11.11 15.52 15.88
N TYR A 333 11.26 15.93 14.62
CA TYR A 333 12.32 16.86 14.22
C TYR A 333 12.15 18.26 14.83
N LEU A 334 10.93 18.77 14.89
CA LEU A 334 10.64 20.05 15.55
C LEU A 334 11.00 20.01 17.05
N SER A 335 10.65 18.92 17.73
CA SER A 335 10.96 18.71 19.15
C SER A 335 12.48 18.64 19.38
N ALA A 336 13.21 17.96 18.50
CA ALA A 336 14.68 17.93 18.52
C ALA A 336 15.27 19.33 18.33
N GLY A 337 14.73 20.13 17.40
CA GLY A 337 15.14 21.52 17.18
C GLY A 337 14.91 22.42 18.40
N ILE A 338 13.74 22.32 19.04
CA ILE A 338 13.42 23.06 20.26
C ILE A 338 14.38 22.66 21.39
N LEU A 339 14.68 21.37 21.55
CA LEU A 339 15.63 20.89 22.56
C LEU A 339 17.04 21.45 22.33
N CYS A 340 17.50 21.51 21.09
CA CYS A 340 18.75 22.17 20.72
C CYS A 340 18.76 23.67 21.10
N LEU A 341 17.68 24.39 20.82
CA LEU A 341 17.55 25.82 21.19
C LEU A 341 17.59 26.02 22.70
N ILE A 342 16.95 25.12 23.47
CA ILE A 342 16.99 25.14 24.94
C ILE A 342 18.43 24.92 25.44
N VAL A 343 19.16 23.94 24.90
CA VAL A 343 20.56 23.67 25.25
C VAL A 343 21.46 24.87 24.96
N ILE A 344 21.29 25.52 23.80
CA ILE A 344 22.01 26.73 23.42
C ILE A 344 21.67 27.87 24.39
N GLY A 345 20.39 28.08 24.70
CA GLY A 345 19.93 29.12 25.63
C GLY A 345 20.52 28.98 27.03
N PHE A 346 20.55 27.75 27.58
CA PHE A 346 21.20 27.48 28.86
C PHE A 346 22.71 27.79 28.83
N GLN A 347 23.38 27.47 27.72
CA GLN A 347 24.80 27.75 27.58
C GLN A 347 25.09 29.25 27.46
N LEU A 348 24.28 29.99 26.67
CA LEU A 348 24.40 31.45 26.56
C LEU A 348 24.19 32.12 27.93
N ARG A 349 23.19 31.67 28.70
CA ARG A 349 22.96 32.16 30.07
C ARG A 349 24.17 31.93 30.98
N LYS A 350 24.78 30.73 30.93
CA LYS A 350 26.01 30.43 31.69
C LYS A 350 27.18 31.33 31.28
N CYS A 351 27.38 31.57 29.99
CA CYS A 351 28.42 32.49 29.49
C CYS A 351 28.18 33.93 29.97
N ILE A 352 26.94 34.43 29.95
CA ILE A 352 26.59 35.77 30.43
C ILE A 352 26.85 35.89 31.94
N GLN A 353 26.46 34.87 32.73
CA GLN A 353 26.68 34.85 34.18
C GLN A 353 28.17 34.81 34.53
N SER A 354 28.96 33.99 33.84
CA SER A 354 30.42 33.94 34.02
C SER A 354 31.08 35.28 33.69
N ARG A 355 30.70 35.94 32.59
CA ARG A 355 31.22 37.29 32.27
C ARG A 355 30.88 38.33 33.33
N ARG A 356 29.64 38.32 33.86
CA ARG A 356 29.23 39.22 34.96
C ARG A 356 30.02 38.99 36.25
N GLN A 357 30.35 37.75 36.56
CA GLN A 357 31.21 37.43 37.72
C GLN A 357 32.65 37.90 37.51
N SER A 358 33.23 37.68 36.33
CA SER A 358 34.57 38.18 36.00
C SER A 358 34.67 39.71 36.08
N SER A 359 33.70 40.43 35.51
CA SER A 359 33.68 41.90 35.59
C SER A 359 33.52 42.40 37.04
N ALA A 360 32.74 41.71 37.88
CA ALA A 360 32.62 42.05 39.29
C ALA A 360 33.91 41.80 40.09
N VAL A 361 34.72 40.81 39.71
CA VAL A 361 36.03 40.53 40.32
C VAL A 361 37.05 41.60 39.89
N ASP A 362 37.07 42.02 38.62
CA ASP A 362 37.95 43.09 38.16
C ASP A 362 37.65 44.42 38.85
N HIS A 363 36.37 44.79 39.01
CA HIS A 363 35.98 45.98 39.78
C HIS A 363 36.42 45.92 41.25
N ARG A 364 36.42 44.74 41.89
CA ARG A 364 36.95 44.60 43.26
C ARG A 364 38.46 44.75 43.31
N LYS A 365 39.21 44.30 42.29
CA LYS A 365 40.68 44.46 42.27
C LYS A 365 41.10 45.92 42.10
N VAL A 366 40.36 46.72 41.32
CA VAL A 366 40.63 48.15 41.16
C VAL A 366 40.43 48.91 42.47
N ASN A 367 39.37 48.60 43.23
CA ASN A 367 39.08 49.29 44.50
C ASN A 367 40.02 48.92 45.68
N TYR A 368 40.96 47.99 45.52
CA TYR A 368 41.96 47.65 46.54
C TYR A 368 43.34 48.26 46.25
N LEU A 369 43.49 49.00 45.15
CA LEU A 369 44.74 49.66 44.74
C LEU A 369 44.75 51.19 44.99
N ASP A 370 43.69 51.72 45.62
CA ASP A 370 43.65 53.05 46.23
C ASP A 370 43.70 52.90 47.76
#